data_AF-A0A8X6J4J0-F1
#
_entry.id   AF-A0A8X6J4J0-F1
#
_cell.length_a   1.000
_cell.length_b   1.000
_cell.length_c   1.000
_cell.angle_alpha   90.00
_cell.angle_beta   90.00
_cell.angle_gamma   90.00
#
_symmetry.space_group_name_H-M   'P 1'
#
loop_
_entity.id
_entity.type
_entity.pdbx_description
1 polymer ?
#
loop_
_entity_poly.entity_id
_entity_poly.type
_entity_poly.pdbx_seq_one_letter_code
_entity_poly.pdbx_strand_id
1 'polypeptide(L)'
;LCNEYGDGNDQFKHLLRCYLVLENFAASLDNVASKLGSDWTIIASRSPIISCIQFASQDVNWKPMLNYYKRRLKYLGVDAFLVLDYGNNIQSNEEAVQMGFKRMWNRGRKFEWEAFNTYERYKSFLQRAEQIKSDVVEAMKKDKFFHYKEIPFDGFGKRTW
;
A
#
# COMPACT_ATOMS: atom_id res chain seq x y z
N LEU A 1 -2.54 29.18 14.93
CA LEU A 1 -2.32 28.81 13.52
C LEU A 1 -3.39 27.83 12.97
N CYS A 2 -4.58 27.73 13.58
CA CYS A 2 -5.59 26.71 13.20
C CYS A 2 -6.95 27.28 12.75
N ASN A 3 -7.08 28.58 12.42
CA ASN A 3 -8.39 29.19 12.16
C ASN A 3 -8.57 29.86 10.78
N GLU A 4 -7.72 29.57 9.78
CA GLU A 4 -7.83 30.20 8.45
C GLU A 4 -7.86 29.21 7.27
N TYR A 5 -8.44 28.02 7.43
CA TYR A 5 -8.58 27.07 6.31
C TYR A 5 -9.99 26.49 6.25
N GLY A 6 -10.92 27.29 5.73
CA GLY A 6 -12.13 26.78 5.09
C GLY A 6 -11.78 26.10 3.77
N ASP A 7 -12.31 24.90 3.56
CA ASP A 7 -12.33 24.07 2.34
C ASP A 7 -11.03 23.77 1.57
N GLY A 8 -9.87 24.28 1.99
CA GLY A 8 -8.52 23.86 1.55
C GLY A 8 -7.92 22.70 2.36
N ASN A 9 -8.70 22.09 3.26
CA ASN A 9 -8.18 21.26 4.36
C ASN A 9 -8.18 19.75 4.04
N ASP A 10 -8.90 19.30 3.02
CA ASP A 10 -9.07 17.85 2.81
C ASP A 10 -7.86 17.20 2.14
N GLN A 11 -7.23 17.82 1.14
CA GLN A 11 -5.97 17.32 0.58
C GLN A 11 -4.87 17.21 1.65
N PHE A 12 -4.76 18.22 2.52
CA PHE A 12 -3.81 18.23 3.62
C PHE A 12 -4.10 17.12 4.64
N LYS A 13 -5.36 16.93 5.05
CA LYS A 13 -5.78 15.81 5.91
C LYS A 13 -5.46 14.45 5.28
N HIS A 14 -5.69 14.29 3.98
CA HIS A 14 -5.38 13.05 3.27
C HIS A 14 -3.89 12.78 3.22
N LEU A 15 -3.09 13.79 2.88
CA LEU A 15 -1.63 13.69 2.92
C LEU A 15 -1.12 13.33 4.33
N LEU A 16 -1.63 13.99 5.37
CA LEU A 16 -1.28 13.70 6.77
C LEU A 16 -1.61 12.25 7.14
N ARG A 17 -2.80 11.76 6.78
CA ARG A 17 -3.18 10.35 7.00
C ARG A 17 -2.21 9.39 6.33
N CYS A 18 -1.80 9.68 5.10
CA CYS A 18 -0.81 8.87 4.40
C CYS A 18 0.54 8.86 5.13
N TYR A 19 1.04 10.02 5.57
CA TYR A 19 2.27 10.08 6.38
C TYR A 19 2.16 9.29 7.69
N LEU A 20 1.02 9.37 8.38
CA LEU A 20 0.78 8.62 9.62
C LEU A 20 0.80 7.10 9.40
N VAL A 21 0.25 6.60 8.30
CA VAL A 21 0.32 5.16 7.96
C VAL A 21 1.78 4.74 7.74
N LEU A 22 2.56 5.54 7.00
CA LEU A 22 3.97 5.26 6.77
C LEU A 22 4.78 5.30 8.07
N GLU A 23 4.52 6.26 8.94
CA GLU A 23 5.19 6.37 10.23
C GLU A 23 4.80 5.24 11.18
N ASN A 24 3.53 4.86 11.25
CA ASN A 24 3.10 3.72 12.07
C ASN A 24 3.76 2.41 11.62
N PHE A 25 3.89 2.21 10.30
CA PHE A 25 4.62 1.06 9.79
C PHE A 25 6.10 1.13 10.18
N ALA A 26 6.78 2.27 9.98
CA ALA A 26 8.17 2.42 10.36
C ALA A 26 8.39 2.25 11.88
N ALA A 27 7.55 2.86 12.71
CA ALA A 27 7.60 2.73 14.17
C ALA A 27 7.39 1.27 14.62
N SER A 28 6.56 0.49 13.93
CA SER A 28 6.41 -0.95 14.23
C SER A 28 7.71 -1.74 14.03
N LEU A 29 8.64 -1.20 13.25
CA LEU A 29 9.95 -1.80 12.99
C LEU A 29 11.02 -1.37 13.99
N ASP A 30 10.83 -0.31 14.77
CA ASP A 30 11.84 0.19 15.72
C ASP A 30 12.27 -0.91 16.71
N ASN A 31 11.31 -1.71 17.17
CA ASN A 31 11.54 -2.85 18.07
C ASN A 31 12.34 -3.99 17.42
N VAL A 32 12.29 -4.11 16.09
CA VAL A 32 13.00 -5.13 15.32
C VAL A 32 14.38 -4.62 14.92
N ALA A 33 14.49 -3.34 14.56
CA ALA A 33 15.74 -2.69 14.15
C ALA A 33 16.83 -2.83 15.22
N SER A 34 16.47 -2.62 16.50
CA SER A 34 17.42 -2.79 17.62
C SER A 34 17.95 -4.22 17.78
N LYS A 35 17.27 -5.24 17.23
CA LYS A 35 17.65 -6.65 17.33
C LYS A 35 18.43 -7.17 16.13
N LEU A 36 18.18 -6.60 14.94
CA LEU A 36 18.79 -7.04 13.68
C LEU A 36 20.12 -6.34 13.38
N GLY A 37 20.43 -5.22 14.04
CA GLY A 37 21.63 -4.44 13.76
C GLY A 37 21.48 -3.61 12.48
N SER A 38 22.58 -3.46 11.72
CA SER A 38 22.56 -2.84 10.39
C SER A 38 22.34 -3.89 9.29
N ASP A 39 21.90 -3.43 8.11
CA ASP A 39 21.95 -4.19 6.85
C ASP A 39 20.89 -5.29 6.69
N TRP A 40 19.67 -4.98 7.10
CA TRP A 40 18.53 -5.89 6.95
C TRP A 40 17.55 -5.43 5.86
N THR A 41 16.81 -6.39 5.29
CA THR A 41 15.87 -6.18 4.18
C THR A 41 14.43 -6.36 4.64
N ILE A 42 13.54 -5.47 4.23
CA ILE A 42 12.09 -5.63 4.41
C ILE A 42 11.52 -6.38 3.22
N ILE A 43 10.68 -7.38 3.47
CA ILE A 43 9.86 -8.04 2.45
C ILE A 43 8.39 -7.78 2.77
N ALA A 44 7.66 -7.15 1.85
CA ALA A 44 6.24 -6.85 2.03
C ALA A 44 5.40 -7.28 0.82
N SER A 45 4.22 -7.85 1.09
CA SER A 45 3.24 -8.29 0.07
C SER A 45 2.43 -7.13 -0.57
N ARG A 46 2.75 -5.89 -0.20
CA ARG A 46 2.34 -4.63 -0.83
C ARG A 46 3.15 -3.48 -0.23
N SER A 47 3.50 -2.48 -1.02
CA SER A 47 4.16 -1.28 -0.49
C SER A 47 3.20 -0.46 0.39
N PRO A 48 3.63 0.01 1.58
CA PRO A 48 2.86 0.95 2.39
C PRO A 48 2.51 2.25 1.65
N ILE A 49 3.39 2.72 0.74
CA ILE A 49 3.14 3.90 -0.08
C ILE A 49 2.01 3.65 -1.07
N ILE A 50 2.05 2.51 -1.78
CA ILE A 50 0.98 2.10 -2.71
C ILE A 50 -0.35 2.00 -1.96
N SER A 51 -0.33 1.42 -0.76
CA SER A 51 -1.52 1.32 0.10
C SER A 51 -2.07 2.69 0.47
N CYS A 52 -1.21 3.64 0.88
CA CYS A 52 -1.62 5.00 1.21
C CYS A 52 -2.35 5.70 0.04
N ILE A 53 -1.80 5.56 -1.16
CA ILE A 53 -2.31 6.22 -2.35
C ILE A 53 -3.61 5.55 -2.81
N GLN A 54 -3.71 4.23 -2.73
CA GLN A 54 -4.91 3.46 -3.07
C GLN A 54 -6.12 3.86 -2.22
N PHE A 55 -5.93 4.17 -0.94
CA PHE A 55 -7.01 4.56 -0.03
C PHE A 55 -7.22 6.07 0.07
N ALA A 56 -6.46 6.88 -0.66
CA ALA A 56 -6.72 8.31 -0.74
C ALA A 56 -7.99 8.56 -1.58
N SER A 57 -8.88 9.41 -1.08
CA SER A 57 -10.11 9.78 -1.80
C SER A 57 -9.84 10.75 -2.95
N GLN A 58 -8.67 11.39 -2.96
CA GLN A 58 -8.22 12.42 -3.89
C GLN A 58 -6.80 12.08 -4.38
N ASP A 59 -6.38 12.68 -5.48
CA ASP A 59 -5.00 12.54 -5.96
C ASP A 59 -4.04 13.20 -4.96
N VAL A 60 -3.15 12.38 -4.40
CA VAL A 60 -2.13 12.82 -3.43
C VAL A 60 -0.80 12.93 -4.15
N ASN A 61 -0.09 14.05 -3.94
CA ASN A 61 1.29 14.18 -4.41
C ASN A 61 2.20 13.23 -3.59
N TRP A 62 2.39 12.02 -4.10
CA TRP A 62 3.07 10.93 -3.40
C TRP A 62 4.60 10.97 -3.48
N LYS A 63 5.18 11.72 -4.43
CA LYS A 63 6.64 11.75 -4.64
C LYS A 63 7.41 12.14 -3.37
N PRO A 64 7.00 13.18 -2.60
CA PRO A 64 7.63 13.50 -1.33
C PRO A 64 7.51 12.39 -0.28
N MET A 65 6.44 11.60 -0.31
CA MET A 65 6.22 10.50 0.63
C MET A 65 7.20 9.34 0.39
N LEU A 66 7.53 9.05 -0.87
CA LEU A 66 8.55 8.05 -1.23
C LEU A 66 9.91 8.41 -0.61
N ASN A 67 10.32 9.66 -0.75
CA ASN A 67 11.58 10.17 -0.18
C ASN A 67 11.56 10.21 1.35
N TYR A 68 10.43 10.60 1.95
CA TYR A 68 10.26 10.55 3.40
C TYR A 68 10.43 9.13 3.92
N TYR A 69 9.67 8.19 3.36
CA TYR A 69 9.64 6.82 3.84
C TYR A 69 10.99 6.14 3.69
N LYS A 70 11.66 6.34 2.54
CA LYS A 70 13.04 5.87 2.34
C LYS A 70 14.00 6.41 3.40
N ARG A 71 13.95 7.71 3.71
CA ARG A 71 14.81 8.30 4.76
C ARG A 71 14.51 7.70 6.14
N ARG A 72 13.23 7.51 6.46
CA ARG A 72 12.81 6.93 7.73
C ARG A 72 13.27 5.48 7.89
N LEU A 73 13.19 4.68 6.83
CA LEU A 73 13.69 3.30 6.84
C LEU A 73 15.22 3.22 6.90
N LYS A 74 15.93 4.10 6.19
CA LYS A 74 17.40 4.19 6.31
C LYS A 74 17.87 4.57 7.71
N TYR A 75 17.13 5.44 8.40
CA TYR A 75 17.39 5.76 9.81
C TYR A 75 17.27 4.51 10.71
N LEU A 76 16.49 3.51 10.32
CA LEU A 76 16.36 2.23 11.01
C LEU A 76 17.36 1.16 10.58
N GLY A 77 18.34 1.51 9.74
CA GLY A 77 19.36 0.57 9.26
C GLY A 77 18.86 -0.40 8.19
N VAL A 78 17.71 -0.13 7.56
CA VAL A 78 17.23 -0.90 6.41
C VAL A 78 18.09 -0.57 5.19
N ASP A 79 18.64 -1.60 4.54
CA ASP A 79 19.44 -1.44 3.32
C ASP A 79 18.56 -1.53 2.05
N ALA A 80 17.59 -2.44 2.06
CA ALA A 80 16.72 -2.70 0.92
C ALA A 80 15.26 -2.96 1.32
N PHE A 81 14.34 -2.59 0.42
CA PHE A 81 12.92 -2.89 0.54
C PHE A 81 12.44 -3.68 -0.67
N LEU A 82 12.09 -4.95 -0.47
CA LEU A 82 11.50 -5.81 -1.48
C LEU A 82 9.97 -5.75 -1.39
N VAL A 83 9.34 -5.20 -2.43
CA VAL A 83 7.89 -5.20 -2.63
C VAL A 83 7.53 -6.38 -3.52
N LEU A 84 6.69 -7.27 -2.99
CA LEU A 84 6.09 -8.38 -3.72
C LEU A 84 4.64 -8.02 -4.04
N ASP A 85 4.32 -7.79 -5.32
CA ASP A 85 3.01 -7.31 -5.74
C ASP A 85 2.40 -8.23 -6.80
N TYR A 86 1.07 -8.39 -6.82
CA TYR A 86 0.40 -9.27 -7.80
C TYR A 86 0.18 -8.63 -9.17
N GLY A 87 0.47 -7.33 -9.32
CA GLY A 87 0.22 -6.57 -10.54
C GLY A 87 -1.26 -6.58 -10.95
N ASN A 88 -1.49 -6.36 -12.24
CA ASN A 88 -2.82 -6.43 -12.85
C ASN A 88 -3.42 -7.85 -12.89
N ASN A 89 -2.62 -8.88 -12.58
CA ASN A 89 -3.02 -10.29 -12.75
C ASN A 89 -4.22 -10.69 -11.90
N ILE A 90 -4.37 -10.09 -10.72
CA ILE A 90 -5.53 -10.35 -9.86
C ILE A 90 -6.82 -9.82 -10.48
N GLN A 91 -6.76 -8.73 -11.23
CA GLN A 91 -7.93 -8.09 -11.86
C GLN A 91 -8.31 -8.72 -13.17
N SER A 92 -7.35 -9.28 -13.89
CA SER A 92 -7.64 -10.09 -15.08
C SER A 92 -8.35 -11.40 -14.74
N ASN A 93 -8.43 -11.78 -13.47
CA ASN A 93 -9.12 -12.98 -13.00
C ASN A 93 -10.40 -12.61 -12.22
N GLU A 94 -11.52 -12.53 -12.94
CA GLU A 94 -12.83 -12.17 -12.37
C GLU A 94 -13.23 -13.08 -11.19
N GLU A 95 -12.98 -14.39 -11.30
CA GLU A 95 -13.30 -15.36 -10.26
C GLU A 95 -12.53 -15.06 -8.96
N ALA A 96 -11.24 -14.71 -9.08
CA ALA A 96 -10.43 -14.32 -7.93
C ALA A 96 -10.95 -13.04 -7.26
N VAL A 97 -11.38 -12.05 -8.04
CA VAL A 97 -11.96 -10.81 -7.51
C VAL A 97 -13.27 -11.11 -6.78
N GLN A 98 -14.14 -11.96 -7.35
CA GLN A 98 -15.39 -12.41 -6.70
C GLN A 98 -15.13 -13.18 -5.41
N MET A 99 -14.16 -14.10 -5.40
CA MET A 99 -13.76 -14.80 -4.18
C MET A 99 -13.20 -13.86 -3.12
N GLY A 100 -12.43 -12.84 -3.53
CA GLY A 100 -11.91 -11.80 -2.65
C GLY A 100 -13.04 -11.01 -1.98
N PHE A 101 -14.04 -10.61 -2.77
CA PHE A 101 -15.24 -9.94 -2.28
C PHE A 101 -16.02 -10.81 -1.29
N LYS A 102 -16.31 -12.07 -1.63
CA LYS A 102 -16.99 -13.02 -0.72
C LYS A 102 -16.24 -13.20 0.60
N ARG A 103 -14.90 -13.34 0.55
CA ARG A 103 -14.07 -13.45 1.75
C ARG A 103 -14.13 -12.18 2.59
N MET A 104 -14.01 -11.01 1.99
CA MET A 104 -14.16 -9.72 2.67
C MET A 104 -15.54 -9.62 3.34
N TRP A 105 -16.62 -9.96 2.61
CA TRP A 105 -17.98 -9.94 3.11
C TRP A 105 -18.15 -10.85 4.33
N ASN A 106 -17.65 -12.09 4.27
CA ASN A 106 -17.74 -13.07 5.35
C ASN A 106 -16.94 -12.68 6.60
N ARG A 107 -15.87 -11.88 6.49
CA ARG A 107 -15.12 -11.41 7.66
C ARG A 107 -15.90 -10.41 8.53
N GLY A 108 -16.97 -9.82 8.00
CA GLY A 108 -17.90 -9.04 8.81
C GLY A 108 -17.36 -7.74 9.40
N ARG A 109 -16.27 -7.18 8.87
CA ARG A 109 -15.69 -5.95 9.41
C ARG A 109 -16.53 -4.76 8.97
N LYS A 110 -17.17 -4.08 9.93
CA LYS A 110 -18.10 -2.98 9.70
C LYS A 110 -17.57 -1.94 8.70
N PHE A 111 -16.32 -1.49 8.86
CA PHE A 111 -15.71 -0.52 7.95
C PHE A 111 -15.50 -1.05 6.52
N GLU A 112 -15.23 -2.36 6.34
CA GLU A 112 -15.10 -2.97 5.01
C GLU A 112 -16.46 -3.04 4.33
N TRP A 113 -17.52 -3.40 5.07
CA TRP A 113 -18.89 -3.40 4.56
C TRP A 113 -19.38 -2.01 4.17
N GLU A 114 -19.10 -0.99 4.99
CA GLU A 114 -19.45 0.39 4.69
C GLU A 114 -18.74 0.90 3.42
N ALA A 115 -17.47 0.55 3.25
CA ALA A 115 -16.68 0.94 2.08
C ALA A 115 -17.02 0.14 0.80
N PHE A 116 -17.32 -1.15 0.95
CA PHE A 116 -17.45 -2.12 -0.14
C PHE A 116 -18.77 -2.89 -0.05
N ASN A 117 -19.89 -2.18 0.03
CA ASN A 117 -21.21 -2.80 0.19
C ASN A 117 -21.73 -3.55 -1.06
N THR A 118 -21.06 -3.42 -2.20
CA THR A 118 -21.38 -4.16 -3.43
C THR A 118 -20.11 -4.69 -4.09
N TYR A 119 -20.28 -5.77 -4.88
CA TYR A 119 -19.20 -6.33 -5.68
C TYR A 119 -18.60 -5.29 -6.63
N GLU A 120 -19.45 -4.46 -7.26
CA GLU A 120 -18.96 -3.46 -8.22
C GLU A 120 -18.16 -2.35 -7.56
N ARG A 121 -18.53 -1.90 -6.36
CA ARG A 121 -17.69 -0.95 -5.61
C ARG A 121 -16.33 -1.54 -5.25
N TYR A 122 -16.32 -2.81 -4.84
CA TYR A 122 -15.08 -3.52 -4.55
C TYR A 122 -14.19 -3.65 -5.80
N LYS A 123 -14.77 -4.05 -6.93
CA LYS A 123 -14.07 -4.19 -8.22
C LYS A 123 -13.55 -2.85 -8.74
N SER A 124 -14.36 -1.81 -8.75
CA SER A 124 -13.94 -0.46 -9.18
C SER A 124 -12.84 0.12 -8.30
N PHE A 125 -12.88 -0.15 -6.99
CA PHE A 125 -11.80 0.24 -6.08
C PHE A 125 -10.47 -0.42 -6.46
N LEU A 126 -10.47 -1.72 -6.76
CA LEU A 126 -9.26 -2.40 -7.21
C LEU A 126 -8.76 -1.78 -8.52
N GLN A 127 -9.63 -1.61 -9.52
CA GLN A 127 -9.23 -1.06 -10.84
C GLN A 127 -8.58 0.31 -10.71
N ARG A 128 -9.19 1.21 -9.92
CA ARG A 128 -8.62 2.52 -9.62
C ARG A 128 -7.27 2.39 -8.93
N ALA A 129 -7.13 1.47 -7.97
CA ALA A 129 -5.87 1.26 -7.26
C ALA A 129 -4.72 0.90 -8.21
N GLU A 130 -4.95 0.03 -9.19
CA GLU A 130 -3.93 -0.36 -10.17
C GLU A 130 -3.54 0.80 -11.10
N GLN A 131 -4.53 1.58 -11.55
CA GLN A 131 -4.27 2.77 -12.37
C GLN A 131 -3.37 3.78 -11.66
N ILE A 132 -3.60 4.01 -10.36
CA ILE A 132 -2.80 4.98 -9.60
C ILE A 132 -1.42 4.39 -9.23
N LYS A 133 -1.33 3.07 -9.11
CA LYS A 133 -0.10 2.38 -8.70
C LYS A 133 1.02 2.46 -9.75
N SER A 134 0.70 2.51 -11.04
CA SER A 134 1.68 2.40 -12.14
C SER A 134 2.84 3.40 -12.01
N ASP A 135 2.54 4.68 -11.80
CA ASP A 135 3.55 5.74 -11.70
C ASP A 135 4.45 5.57 -10.47
N VAL A 136 3.88 5.05 -9.37
CA VAL A 136 4.60 4.79 -8.12
C VAL A 136 5.56 3.61 -8.31
N VAL A 137 5.11 2.56 -8.98
CA VAL A 137 5.91 1.37 -9.28
C VAL A 137 7.09 1.73 -10.16
N GLU A 138 6.86 2.52 -11.21
CA GLU A 138 7.94 2.96 -12.10
C GLU A 138 8.98 3.82 -11.37
N ALA A 139 8.55 4.67 -10.44
CA ALA A 139 9.48 5.41 -9.58
C ALA A 139 10.25 4.49 -8.62
N MET A 140 9.59 3.47 -8.04
CA MET A 140 10.24 2.49 -7.18
C MET A 140 11.28 1.65 -7.95
N LYS A 141 10.94 1.13 -9.14
CA LYS A 141 11.85 0.33 -9.98
C LYS A 141 13.13 1.08 -10.36
N LYS A 142 13.06 2.41 -10.48
CA LYS A 142 14.23 3.28 -10.77
C LYS A 142 15.09 3.56 -9.54
N ASP A 143 14.56 3.36 -8.33
CA ASP A 143 15.29 3.59 -7.09
C ASP A 143 15.97 2.30 -6.63
N LYS A 144 17.29 2.33 -6.44
CA LYS A 144 18.07 1.16 -5.98
C LYS A 144 17.65 0.62 -4.61
N PHE A 145 16.96 1.42 -3.80
CA PHE A 145 16.48 1.01 -2.47
C PHE A 145 15.20 0.17 -2.53
N PHE A 146 14.32 0.44 -3.49
CA PHE A 146 13.04 -0.24 -3.63
C PHE A 146 13.12 -1.28 -4.74
N HIS A 147 13.21 -2.56 -4.37
CA HIS A 147 13.12 -3.65 -5.32
C HIS A 147 11.66 -4.05 -5.47
N TYR A 148 11.07 -3.78 -6.62
CA TYR A 148 9.69 -4.18 -6.91
C TYR A 148 9.68 -5.45 -7.76
N LYS A 149 8.96 -6.48 -7.31
CA LYS A 149 8.80 -7.74 -8.01
C LYS A 149 7.31 -8.07 -8.17
N GLU A 150 6.90 -8.24 -9.43
CA GLU A 150 5.57 -8.75 -9.75
C GLU A 150 5.57 -10.28 -9.58
N ILE A 151 4.59 -10.79 -8.83
CA ILE A 151 4.36 -12.21 -8.61
C ILE A 151 3.07 -12.60 -9.33
N PRO A 152 3.08 -13.70 -10.11
CA PRO A 152 1.87 -14.17 -10.75
C PRO A 152 0.89 -14.68 -9.69
N PHE A 153 -0.39 -14.30 -9.84
CA PHE A 153 -1.43 -14.60 -8.86
C PHE A 153 -1.85 -16.09 -8.86
N ASP A 154 -1.64 -16.78 -9.98
CA ASP A 154 -1.97 -18.20 -10.20
C ASP A 154 -1.18 -19.19 -9.30
N GLY A 155 -0.13 -18.74 -8.62
CA GLY A 155 0.72 -19.56 -7.77
C GLY A 155 0.12 -20.01 -6.44
N PHE A 156 -1.02 -19.44 -6.01
CA PHE A 156 -1.64 -19.76 -4.71
C PHE A 156 -2.66 -20.91 -4.76
N GLY A 157 -3.12 -21.31 -5.94
CA GLY A 157 -4.19 -22.30 -6.11
C GLY A 157 -3.74 -23.76 -6.30
N LYS A 158 -2.43 -24.04 -6.39
CA LYS A 158 -1.92 -25.38 -6.72
C LYS A 158 -1.12 -26.09 -5.62
N ARG A 159 -0.99 -25.50 -4.44
CA ARG A 159 -0.43 -26.22 -3.28
C ARG A 159 -1.57 -26.63 -2.35
N THR A 160 -2.00 -27.88 -2.50
CA THR A 160 -2.63 -28.64 -1.41
C THR A 160 -1.71 -28.54 -0.19
N TRP A 161 -2.20 -27.95 0.90
CA TRP A 161 -1.60 -28.08 2.22
C TRP A 161 -1.94 -29.45 2.78
#